data_AF-A0A3P7LWU4-F1
#
_entry.id   AF-A0A3P7LWU4-F1
#
_cell.length_a   1.000
_cell.length_b   1.000
_cell.length_c   1.000
_cell.angle_alpha   90.00
_cell.angle_beta   90.00
_cell.angle_gamma   90.00
#
_symmetry.space_group_name_H-M   'P 1'
#
loop_
_entity.id
_entity.type
_entity.pdbx_description
1 polymer ?
#
loop_
_entity_poly.entity_id
_entity_poly.type
_entity_poly.pdbx_seq_one_letter_code
_entity_poly.pdbx_strand_id
1 'polypeptide(L)'
;MSTYYLPEGEVDLKLMTLLLELANVLLRQDLNENSIRSTITEMLESEKYKKNALRISKLMREKPFSAEERLVQWTNFAIANGVLTEFHLEGSRLNFIVYFNLDVAAVVIAVIVLSKTRMIIKNRYDSKRLDKCSKEIVLLT
;
A
#
# COMPACT_ATOMS: atom_id res chain seq x y z
N MET A 1 1.01 9.37 -42.19
CA MET A 1 2.29 8.70 -41.89
C MET A 1 2.45 8.70 -40.37
N SER A 2 1.82 7.74 -39.69
CA SER A 2 1.98 7.55 -38.24
C SER A 2 1.88 6.06 -37.96
N THR A 3 3.05 5.41 -37.93
CA THR A 3 3.21 4.01 -37.58
C THR A 3 4.18 3.94 -36.41
N TYR A 4 3.76 4.47 -35.26
CA TYR A 4 4.45 4.31 -33.99
C TYR A 4 3.48 3.70 -32.98
N TYR A 5 2.98 2.51 -33.29
CA TYR A 5 2.40 1.63 -32.29
C TYR A 5 3.57 0.98 -31.56
N LEU A 6 3.88 1.46 -30.36
CA LEU A 6 4.79 0.79 -29.43
C LEU A 6 4.21 -0.59 -29.09
N PRO A 7 4.87 -1.71 -29.42
CA PRO A 7 4.45 -3.03 -28.98
C PRO A 7 4.80 -3.29 -27.50
N GLU A 8 5.12 -2.27 -26.71
CA GLU A 8 5.58 -2.45 -25.31
C GLU A 8 4.54 -3.19 -24.47
N GLY A 9 3.23 -2.97 -24.68
CA GLY A 9 2.19 -3.72 -23.97
C GLY A 9 2.16 -5.21 -24.28
N GLU A 10 2.49 -5.63 -25.51
CA GLU A 10 2.46 -7.04 -25.91
C GLU A 10 3.77 -7.76 -25.52
N VAL A 11 4.91 -7.07 -25.57
CA VAL A 11 6.19 -7.61 -25.13
C VAL A 11 6.25 -7.68 -23.60
N ASP A 12 5.71 -6.70 -22.87
CA ASP A 12 5.61 -6.78 -21.40
C ASP A 12 4.60 -7.83 -20.95
N LEU A 13 3.47 -8.03 -21.63
CA LEU A 13 2.54 -9.12 -21.27
C LEU A 13 3.18 -10.50 -21.49
N LYS A 14 3.98 -10.64 -22.56
CA LYS A 14 4.72 -11.86 -22.87
C LYS A 14 5.92 -12.06 -21.94
N LEU A 15 6.57 -11.00 -21.50
CA LEU A 15 7.61 -11.03 -20.46
C LEU A 15 7.01 -11.29 -19.08
N MET A 16 5.83 -10.74 -18.77
CA MET A 16 5.13 -10.91 -17.49
C MET A 16 4.59 -12.33 -17.34
N THR A 17 4.07 -12.94 -18.41
CA THR A 17 3.73 -14.37 -18.45
C THR A 17 4.98 -15.25 -18.34
N LEU A 18 6.09 -14.88 -19.00
CA LEU A 18 7.39 -15.56 -18.85
C LEU A 18 7.97 -15.44 -17.43
N LEU A 19 7.82 -14.29 -16.76
CA LEU A 19 8.24 -14.07 -15.38
C LEU A 19 7.40 -14.89 -14.40
N LEU A 20 6.11 -15.10 -14.68
CA LEU A 20 5.24 -16.02 -13.93
C LEU A 20 5.68 -17.49 -14.09
N GLU A 21 6.30 -17.87 -15.21
CA GLU A 21 6.88 -19.20 -15.40
C GLU A 21 8.27 -19.40 -14.76
N LEU A 22 8.87 -18.35 -14.17
CA LEU A 22 10.16 -18.43 -13.49
C LEU A 22 10.07 -18.90 -12.05
N ALA A 23 8.94 -18.64 -11.40
CA ALA A 23 8.80 -18.86 -9.97
C ALA A 23 7.46 -19.53 -9.65
N ASN A 24 7.52 -20.52 -8.76
CA ASN A 24 6.32 -21.09 -8.19
C ASN A 24 5.78 -20.11 -7.13
N VAL A 25 4.54 -19.63 -7.30
CA VAL A 25 3.95 -18.66 -6.38
C VAL A 25 3.32 -19.41 -5.21
N LEU A 26 3.96 -19.34 -4.04
CA LEU A 26 3.38 -19.86 -2.81
C LEU A 26 2.34 -18.89 -2.25
N LEU A 27 1.14 -19.40 -1.96
CA LEU A 27 0.09 -18.63 -1.29
C LEU A 27 0.46 -18.41 0.18
N ARG A 28 0.00 -17.29 0.76
CA ARG A 28 0.27 -16.93 2.16
C ARG A 28 -0.17 -17.99 3.16
N GLN A 29 -1.17 -18.81 2.80
CA GLN A 29 -1.72 -19.88 3.63
C GLN A 29 -0.81 -21.12 3.67
N ASP A 30 0.08 -21.27 2.68
CA ASP A 30 0.94 -22.45 2.51
C ASP A 30 2.41 -22.15 2.84
N LEU A 31 2.71 -21.02 3.48
CA LEU A 31 4.06 -20.63 3.91
C LEU A 31 4.46 -21.39 5.18
N ASN A 32 5.08 -22.55 5.02
CA ASN A 32 5.65 -23.35 6.09
C ASN A 32 7.12 -23.67 5.75
N GLU A 33 7.96 -24.01 6.74
CA GLU A 33 9.39 -24.28 6.50
C GLU A 33 9.58 -25.38 5.44
N ASN A 34 8.77 -26.44 5.56
CA ASN A 34 8.84 -27.58 4.66
C ASN A 34 8.42 -27.24 3.23
N SER A 35 7.38 -26.41 3.03
CA SER A 35 6.90 -26.04 1.69
C SER A 35 7.86 -25.08 0.99
N ILE A 36 8.49 -24.16 1.73
CA ILE A 36 9.53 -23.28 1.19
C ILE A 36 10.75 -24.10 0.79
N ARG A 37 11.21 -25.01 1.67
CA ARG A 37 12.36 -25.87 1.39
C ARG A 37 12.11 -26.77 0.18
N SER A 38 10.95 -27.42 0.10
CA SER A 38 10.61 -28.28 -1.05
C SER A 38 10.53 -27.50 -2.35
N THR A 39 9.92 -26.31 -2.33
CA THR A 39 9.77 -25.46 -3.52
C THR A 39 11.11 -24.95 -4.02
N ILE A 40 12.00 -24.52 -3.12
CA ILE A 40 13.35 -24.07 -3.51
C ILE A 40 14.17 -25.22 -4.09
N THR A 41 14.14 -26.40 -3.45
CA THR A 41 14.83 -27.59 -3.97
C THR A 41 14.29 -27.98 -5.35
N GLU A 42 12.97 -28.01 -5.53
CA GLU A 42 12.33 -28.28 -6.82
C GLU A 42 12.73 -27.26 -7.90
N MET A 43 12.80 -25.97 -7.54
CA MET A 43 13.21 -24.91 -8.46
C MET A 43 14.68 -25.01 -8.88
N LEU A 44 15.56 -25.48 -7.98
CA LEU A 44 16.99 -25.67 -8.25
C LEU A 44 17.28 -26.96 -9.02
N GLU A 45 16.53 -28.03 -8.77
CA GLU A 45 16.70 -29.33 -9.43
C GLU A 45 16.05 -29.38 -10.82
N SER A 46 15.00 -28.60 -11.06
CA SER A 46 14.30 -28.59 -12.34
C SER A 46 14.99 -27.70 -13.38
N GLU A 47 15.49 -28.35 -14.44
CA GLU A 47 16.11 -27.69 -15.61
C GLU A 47 15.16 -26.73 -16.36
N LYS A 48 13.84 -26.84 -16.17
CA LYS A 48 12.84 -25.93 -16.77
C LYS A 48 13.03 -24.49 -16.29
N TYR A 49 13.18 -24.28 -14.98
CA TYR A 49 13.34 -22.94 -14.41
C TYR A 49 14.67 -22.30 -14.85
N LYS A 50 15.75 -23.09 -14.87
CA LYS A 50 17.06 -22.65 -15.35
C LYS A 50 17.05 -22.23 -16.81
N LYS A 51 16.41 -23.02 -17.69
CA LYS A 51 16.29 -22.70 -19.13
C LYS A 51 15.48 -21.42 -19.35
N ASN A 52 14.39 -21.24 -18.61
CA ASN A 52 13.55 -20.04 -18.68
C ASN A 52 14.31 -18.81 -18.15
N ALA A 53 15.06 -18.93 -17.05
CA ALA A 53 15.88 -17.85 -16.49
C ALA A 53 16.97 -17.41 -17.47
N LEU A 54 17.66 -18.35 -18.11
CA LEU A 54 18.66 -18.03 -19.15
C LEU A 54 18.04 -17.34 -20.36
N ARG A 55 16.88 -17.82 -20.83
CA ARG A 55 16.14 -17.21 -21.93
C ARG A 55 15.74 -15.77 -21.60
N ILE A 56 15.23 -15.51 -20.40
CA ILE A 56 14.82 -14.17 -19.98
C ILE A 56 16.04 -13.26 -19.80
N SER A 57 17.13 -13.76 -19.22
CA SER A 57 18.40 -13.01 -19.13
C SER A 57 18.89 -12.58 -20.52
N LYS A 58 18.81 -13.48 -21.52
CA LYS A 58 19.13 -13.17 -22.91
C LYS A 58 18.20 -12.09 -23.48
N LEU A 59 16.88 -12.25 -23.33
CA LEU A 59 15.89 -11.27 -23.79
C LEU A 59 16.05 -9.89 -23.13
N MET A 60 16.42 -9.85 -21.85
CA MET A 60 16.68 -8.59 -21.13
C MET A 60 17.93 -7.87 -21.64
N ARG A 61 18.97 -8.61 -22.05
CA ARG A 61 20.18 -8.05 -22.67
C ARG A 61 19.95 -7.62 -24.12
N GLU A 62 19.16 -8.38 -24.85
CA GLU A 62 18.82 -8.14 -26.26
C GLU A 62 17.60 -7.21 -26.43
N LYS A 63 17.26 -6.40 -25.41
CA LYS A 63 16.13 -5.48 -25.49
C LYS A 63 16.27 -4.59 -26.74
N PRO A 64 15.24 -4.49 -27.60
CA PRO A 64 15.34 -3.89 -28.93
C PRO A 64 15.54 -2.37 -28.92
N PHE A 65 15.28 -1.71 -27.81
CA PHE A 65 15.45 -0.26 -27.64
C PHE A 65 16.36 0.04 -26.47
N SER A 66 17.30 0.97 -26.69
CA SER A 66 18.18 1.47 -25.62
C SER A 66 17.36 2.25 -24.58
N ALA A 67 17.89 2.42 -23.38
CA ALA A 67 17.21 3.21 -22.35
C ALA A 67 17.00 4.67 -22.80
N GLU A 68 17.96 5.23 -23.53
CA GLU A 68 17.90 6.58 -24.08
C GLU A 68 16.78 6.74 -25.11
N GLU A 69 16.68 5.82 -26.06
CA GLU A 69 15.63 5.84 -27.08
C GLU A 69 14.23 5.76 -26.47
N ARG A 70 14.04 4.90 -25.45
CA ARG A 70 12.78 4.84 -24.69
C ARG A 70 12.47 6.18 -24.03
N LEU A 71 13.45 6.80 -23.37
CA LEU A 71 13.23 8.09 -22.70
C LEU A 71 12.79 9.17 -23.69
N VAL A 72 13.43 9.25 -24.85
CA VAL A 72 13.04 10.20 -25.91
C VAL A 72 11.62 9.92 -26.40
N GLN A 73 11.27 8.65 -26.62
CA GLN A 73 9.91 8.27 -27.06
C GLN A 73 8.85 8.59 -26.00
N TRP A 74 9.08 8.28 -24.73
CA TRP A 74 8.17 8.61 -23.63
C TRP A 74 8.03 10.12 -23.43
N THR A 75 9.11 10.88 -23.62
CA THR A 75 9.08 12.35 -23.55
C THR A 75 8.26 12.93 -24.71
N ASN A 76 8.47 12.44 -25.93
CA ASN A 76 7.68 12.84 -27.10
C ASN A 76 6.21 12.48 -26.94
N PHE A 77 5.91 11.31 -26.38
CA PHE A 77 4.55 10.90 -26.06
C PHE A 77 3.89 11.83 -25.03
N ALA A 78 4.61 12.19 -23.96
CA ALA A 78 4.12 13.11 -22.93
C ALA A 78 3.88 14.51 -23.50
N ILE A 79 4.76 14.99 -24.38
CA ILE A 79 4.58 16.28 -25.08
C ILE A 79 3.37 16.22 -26.04
N ALA A 80 3.21 15.12 -26.77
CA ALA A 80 2.14 14.96 -27.76
C ALA A 80 0.74 14.79 -27.14
N ASN A 81 0.64 14.11 -25.99
CA ASN A 81 -0.63 13.87 -25.31
C ASN A 81 -0.92 14.87 -24.19
N GLY A 82 0.03 15.75 -23.86
CA GLY A 82 -0.11 16.75 -22.80
C GLY A 82 -0.39 16.10 -21.43
N VAL A 83 -1.10 16.84 -20.56
CA VAL A 83 -1.58 16.28 -19.29
C VAL A 83 -2.69 15.29 -19.60
N LEU A 84 -2.37 14.01 -19.57
CA LEU A 84 -3.36 12.93 -19.61
C LEU A 84 -4.36 13.17 -18.48
N THR A 85 -5.63 13.32 -18.81
CA THR A 85 -6.71 13.56 -17.84
C THR A 85 -6.81 12.44 -16.80
N GLU A 86 -6.34 11.25 -17.16
CA GLU A 86 -6.28 10.05 -16.32
C GLU A 86 -5.05 10.04 -15.40
N PHE A 87 -4.05 10.89 -15.65
CA PHE A 87 -2.89 11.10 -14.77
C PHE A 87 -3.09 12.31 -13.85
N HIS A 88 -4.32 12.83 -13.75
CA HIS A 88 -4.64 13.76 -12.69
C HIS A 88 -4.56 13.01 -11.35
N LEU A 89 -3.71 13.50 -10.45
CA LEU A 89 -3.76 13.07 -9.05
C LEU A 89 -5.16 13.36 -8.53
N GLU A 90 -5.97 12.32 -8.34
CA GLU A 90 -7.33 12.43 -7.79
C GLU A 90 -7.34 13.14 -6.44
N GLY A 91 -6.19 13.18 -5.74
CA GLY A 91 -5.97 14.00 -4.55
C GLY A 91 -6.28 15.49 -4.71
N SER A 92 -6.13 16.05 -5.92
CA SER A 92 -6.44 17.47 -6.18
C SER A 92 -7.94 17.75 -6.37
N ARG A 93 -8.75 16.72 -6.60
CA ARG A 93 -10.22 16.83 -6.78
C ARG A 93 -11.00 16.43 -5.52
N LEU A 94 -10.31 15.97 -4.48
CA LEU A 94 -10.95 15.61 -3.23
C LEU A 94 -11.48 16.86 -2.52
N ASN A 95 -12.73 16.77 -2.06
CA ASN A 95 -13.31 17.79 -1.20
C ASN A 95 -12.47 17.92 0.08
N PHE A 96 -12.31 19.13 0.61
CA PHE A 96 -11.49 19.43 1.79
C PHE A 96 -11.80 18.50 2.98
N ILE A 97 -13.08 18.13 3.13
CA ILE A 97 -13.58 17.22 4.17
C ILE A 97 -12.94 15.83 4.06
N VAL A 98 -12.83 15.29 2.84
CA VAL A 98 -12.25 13.97 2.56
C VAL A 98 -10.73 14.04 2.64
N TYR A 99 -10.13 15.10 2.10
CA TYR A 99 -8.69 15.31 2.14
C TYR A 99 -8.14 15.34 3.58
N PHE A 100 -8.81 16.06 4.48
CA PHE A 100 -8.41 16.15 5.90
C PHE A 100 -9.06 15.11 6.81
N ASN A 101 -9.89 14.20 6.29
CA ASN A 101 -10.63 13.20 7.07
C ASN A 101 -11.30 13.82 8.32
N LEU A 102 -12.03 14.92 8.13
CA LEU A 102 -12.62 15.68 9.24
C LEU A 102 -13.54 14.83 10.13
N ASP A 103 -14.17 13.80 9.57
CA ASP A 103 -14.99 12.84 10.33
C ASP A 103 -14.18 12.11 11.40
N VAL A 104 -12.99 11.60 11.05
CA VAL A 104 -12.09 10.92 11.99
C VAL A 104 -11.61 11.90 13.07
N ALA A 105 -11.26 13.13 12.69
CA ALA A 105 -10.86 14.17 13.63
C ALA A 105 -11.98 14.52 14.61
N ALA A 106 -13.23 14.64 14.12
CA ALA A 106 -14.40 14.93 14.94
C ALA A 106 -14.67 13.81 15.97
N VAL A 107 -14.58 12.54 15.56
CA VAL A 107 -14.73 11.40 16.48
C VAL A 107 -13.66 11.40 17.56
N VAL A 108 -12.39 11.64 17.20
CA VAL A 108 -11.28 11.71 18.17
C VAL A 108 -11.51 12.84 19.19
N ILE A 109 -11.89 14.03 18.72
CA ILE A 109 -12.19 15.17 19.61
C ILE A 109 -13.36 14.84 20.54
N ALA A 110 -14.43 14.23 20.01
CA ALA A 110 -15.59 13.84 20.81
C ALA A 110 -15.21 12.86 21.93
N VAL A 111 -14.39 11.84 21.63
CA VAL A 111 -13.90 10.89 22.64
C VAL A 111 -13.10 11.59 23.73
N ILE A 112 -12.21 12.53 23.36
CA ILE A 112 -11.42 13.30 24.32
C ILE A 112 -12.34 14.13 25.22
N VAL A 113 -13.31 14.86 24.66
CA VAL A 113 -14.24 15.69 25.43
C VAL A 113 -15.07 14.82 26.39
N LEU A 114 -15.62 13.70 25.91
CA LEU A 114 -16.40 12.79 26.75
C LEU A 114 -15.57 12.17 27.89
N SER A 115 -14.30 11.85 27.63
CA SER A 115 -13.40 11.35 28.67
C SER A 115 -13.15 12.40 29.75
N LYS A 116 -12.94 13.66 29.34
CA LYS A 116 -12.68 14.78 30.25
C LYS A 116 -13.91 15.13 31.08
N THR A 117 -15.09 15.21 30.46
CA THR A 117 -16.33 15.51 31.20
C THR A 117 -16.64 14.40 32.21
N ARG A 118 -16.49 13.13 31.84
CA ARG A 118 -16.62 12.01 32.79
C ARG A 118 -15.65 12.11 33.96
N MET A 119 -14.38 12.43 33.68
CA MET A 119 -13.35 12.61 34.72
C MET A 119 -13.71 13.76 35.68
N ILE A 120 -14.16 14.90 35.14
CA ILE A 120 -14.56 16.06 35.96
C ILE A 120 -15.76 15.72 36.82
N ILE A 121 -16.80 15.08 36.26
CA ILE A 121 -18.01 14.69 37.01
C ILE A 121 -17.64 13.71 38.13
N LYS A 122 -16.81 12.70 37.84
CA LYS A 122 -16.33 11.77 38.86
C LYS A 122 -15.54 12.48 39.96
N ASN A 123 -14.61 13.36 39.59
CA ASN A 123 -13.81 14.13 40.56
C ASN A 123 -14.68 15.04 41.45
N ARG A 124 -15.72 15.66 40.87
CA ARG A 124 -16.68 16.48 41.63
C ARG A 124 -17.56 15.63 42.55
N TYR A 125 -17.92 14.42 42.12
CA TYR A 125 -18.66 13.46 42.93
C TYR A 125 -17.81 12.97 44.13
N ASP A 126 -16.56 12.57 43.88
CA ASP A 126 -15.65 12.08 44.92
C ASP A 126 -15.32 13.18 45.94
N SER A 127 -15.09 14.43 45.50
CA SER A 127 -14.87 15.57 46.40
C SER A 127 -16.07 15.85 47.32
N LYS A 128 -17.30 15.83 46.78
CA LYS A 128 -18.52 16.01 47.61
C LYS A 128 -18.73 14.86 48.59
N ARG A 129 -18.37 13.64 48.20
CA ARG A 129 -18.45 12.45 49.07
C ARG A 129 -17.48 12.56 50.25
N LEU A 130 -16.26 13.06 50.01
CA LEU A 130 -15.26 13.28 51.06
C LEU A 130 -15.68 14.38 52.05
N ASP A 131 -16.26 15.49 51.57
CA ASP A 131 -16.83 16.54 52.44
C ASP A 131 -17.96 16.01 53.33
N LYS A 132 -18.85 15.17 52.80
CA LYS A 132 -19.93 14.55 53.58
C LYS A 132 -19.38 13.60 54.66
N CYS A 133 -18.41 12.75 54.30
CA CYS A 133 -17.79 11.81 55.24
C CYS A 133 -17.05 12.53 56.38
N SER A 134 -16.35 13.62 56.07
CA SER A 134 -15.67 14.45 57.08
C SER A 134 -16.65 15.06 58.10
N LYS A 135 -17.86 15.46 57.66
CA LYS A 135 -18.89 16.02 58.56
C LYS A 135 -19.50 14.98 59.48
N GLU A 136 -19.71 13.76 59.00
CA GLU A 136 -20.24 12.66 59.82
C GLU A 136 -19.25 12.18 60.88
N ILE A 137 -17.94 12.19 60.60
CA ILE A 137 -16.90 11.81 61.59
C ILE A 137 -16.86 12.81 62.76
N VAL A 138 -16.96 14.12 62.49
CA VAL A 138 -16.96 15.16 63.53
C VAL A 138 -18.21 15.11 64.40
N LEU A 139 -19.32 14.60 63.88
CA LEU A 139 -20.58 14.46 64.63
C LEU A 139 -20.59 13.23 65.56
N LEU A 140 -19.67 12.28 65.35
CA LEU A 140 -19.53 11.04 66.12
C LEU A 140 -18.39 11.10 67.15
N THR A 141 -17.65 12.21 67.22
CA THR A 141 -16.55 12.46 68.19
C THR A 141 -16.98 13.51 69.19
#